data_AF-D1JBJ1-F1
#
_entry.id   AF-D1JBJ1-F1
#
_cell.length_a   1.000
_cell.length_b   1.000
_cell.length_c   1.000
_cell.angle_alpha   90.00
_cell.angle_beta   90.00
_cell.angle_gamma   90.00
#
_symmetry.space_group_name_H-M   'P 1'
#
loop_
_entity.id
_entity.type
_entity.pdbx_description
1 polymer ?
#
loop_
_entity_poly.entity_id
_entity_poly.type
_entity_poly.pdbx_seq_one_letter_code
_entity_poly.pdbx_strand_id
1 'polypeptide(L)'
;MEQWVKEWVKEQRDQGVKCLEVKMRGKRYYVYHSSTYWDKALKKPRKISKYLGTLDPNKGLIKSGGRHRIHPSDIRNITEYGNSMLLHETMKDIKPLLKEGFPDCWAEICAIAMVRVTGNVPLKRIKDAWEKLYNAENMNPYLSPKKLSRIIREVGVNRAGQNIIFNELADLSKQLVYDLSSMFSRSMSIN
;
A
#
# COMPACT_ATOMS: atom_id res chain seq x y z
N MET A 1 35.50 -28.17 15.18
CA MET A 1 34.59 -27.10 15.64
C MET A 1 35.25 -26.45 16.84
N GLU A 2 35.52 -25.15 16.76
CA GLU A 2 36.20 -24.40 17.82
C GLU A 2 35.38 -24.37 19.11
N GLN A 3 36.08 -24.22 20.24
CA GLN A 3 35.50 -24.33 21.59
C GLN A 3 34.42 -23.27 21.84
N TRP A 4 34.64 -22.03 21.41
CA TRP A 4 33.69 -20.92 21.55
C TRP A 4 32.36 -21.16 20.82
N VAL A 5 32.36 -21.89 19.70
CA VAL A 5 31.13 -22.24 18.96
C VAL A 5 30.26 -23.21 19.77
N LYS A 6 30.90 -24.15 20.48
CA LYS A 6 30.18 -25.11 21.33
C LYS A 6 29.59 -24.45 22.56
N GLU A 7 30.33 -23.52 23.15
CA GLU A 7 29.87 -22.71 24.30
C GLU A 7 28.68 -21.85 23.91
N TRP A 8 28.72 -21.19 22.75
CA TRP A 8 27.60 -20.43 22.23
C TRP A 8 26.34 -21.30 22.01
N VAL A 9 26.48 -22.50 21.43
CA VAL A 9 25.34 -23.42 21.26
C VAL A 9 24.77 -23.88 22.61
N LYS A 10 25.62 -24.07 23.63
CA LYS A 10 25.19 -24.45 24.97
C LYS A 10 24.40 -23.33 25.63
N GLU A 11 24.91 -22.10 25.58
CA GLU A 11 24.23 -20.92 26.09
C GLU A 11 22.84 -20.72 25.45
N GLN A 12 22.74 -20.89 24.13
CA GLN A 12 21.45 -20.80 23.43
C GLN A 12 20.47 -21.90 23.82
N ARG A 13 20.97 -23.11 24.13
CA ARG A 13 20.12 -24.21 24.64
C ARG A 13 19.63 -23.93 26.05
N ASP A 14 20.48 -23.35 26.89
CA ASP A 14 20.11 -22.93 28.25
C ASP A 14 19.06 -21.81 28.22
N GLN A 15 19.10 -20.93 27.20
CA GLN A 15 18.06 -19.94 26.90
C GLN A 15 16.78 -20.55 26.28
N GLY A 16 16.70 -21.87 26.14
CA GLY A 16 15.51 -22.58 25.64
C GLY A 16 15.43 -22.72 24.11
N VAL A 17 16.43 -22.26 23.36
CA VAL A 17 16.44 -22.39 21.88
C VAL A 17 16.90 -23.80 21.50
N LYS A 18 15.94 -24.60 21.01
CA LYS A 18 16.18 -25.98 20.57
C LYS A 18 16.44 -26.05 19.08
N CYS A 19 16.92 -27.21 18.61
CA CYS A 19 17.03 -27.55 17.19
C CYS A 19 18.02 -26.68 16.38
N LEU A 20 19.08 -26.17 17.01
CA LEU A 20 20.16 -25.46 16.32
C LEU A 20 21.22 -26.43 15.78
N GLU A 21 21.60 -26.23 14.52
CA GLU A 21 22.66 -26.95 13.80
C GLU A 21 23.66 -25.94 13.25
N VAL A 22 24.93 -26.04 13.66
CA VAL A 22 26.01 -25.17 13.16
C VAL A 22 26.86 -25.95 12.16
N LYS A 23 27.01 -25.41 10.95
CA LYS A 23 27.84 -25.98 9.88
C LYS A 23 29.00 -25.05 9.56
N MET A 24 30.20 -25.61 9.50
CA MET A 24 31.39 -24.89 9.04
C MET A 24 31.49 -25.01 7.52
N ARG A 25 31.62 -23.88 6.81
CA ARG A 25 32.00 -23.86 5.39
C ARG A 25 33.14 -22.86 5.21
N GLY A 26 34.32 -23.35 4.85
CA GLY A 26 35.54 -22.55 4.82
C GLY A 26 35.90 -22.03 6.22
N LYS A 27 36.14 -20.72 6.34
CA LYS A 27 36.47 -20.03 7.60
C LYS A 27 35.26 -19.49 8.37
N ARG A 28 34.03 -19.79 7.93
CA ARG A 28 32.80 -19.24 8.52
C ARG A 28 31.91 -20.33 9.10
N TYR A 29 31.25 -20.00 10.20
CA TYR A 29 30.27 -20.84 10.87
C TYR A 29 28.86 -20.35 10.54
N TYR A 30 28.00 -21.25 10.05
CA TYR A 30 26.64 -20.94 9.63
C TYR A 30 25.64 -21.68 10.51
N VAL A 31 24.69 -20.95 11.06
CA VAL A 31 23.68 -21.48 11.99
C VAL A 31 22.39 -21.76 11.23
N TYR A 32 21.84 -22.95 11.46
CA TYR A 32 20.57 -23.41 10.91
C TYR A 32 19.64 -23.85 12.04
N HIS A 33 18.34 -23.67 11.86
CA HIS A 33 17.31 -24.35 12.64
C HIS A 33 16.91 -25.63 11.90
N SER A 34 17.20 -26.77 12.48
CA SER A 34 16.95 -28.10 11.91
C SER A 34 15.76 -28.77 12.58
N SER A 35 14.66 -28.94 11.87
CA SER A 35 13.53 -29.77 12.30
C SER A 35 13.27 -30.91 11.32
N THR A 36 12.34 -31.80 11.66
CA THR A 36 11.93 -32.92 10.81
C THR A 36 10.44 -32.78 10.52
N TYR A 37 10.04 -32.99 9.27
CA TYR A 37 8.63 -33.04 8.87
C TYR A 37 8.33 -34.40 8.21
N TRP A 38 7.09 -34.85 8.31
CA TRP A 38 6.66 -36.09 7.65
C TRP A 38 6.31 -35.81 6.18
N ASP A 39 7.03 -36.45 5.26
CA ASP A 39 6.76 -36.37 3.82
C ASP A 39 5.70 -37.41 3.45
N LYS A 40 4.48 -36.96 3.15
CA LYS A 40 3.33 -37.84 2.84
C LYS A 40 3.50 -38.59 1.52
N ALA A 41 4.21 -38.03 0.54
CA ALA A 41 4.39 -38.66 -0.76
C ALA A 41 5.41 -39.81 -0.68
N LEU A 42 6.50 -39.59 0.06
CA LEU A 42 7.56 -40.58 0.23
C LEU A 42 7.38 -41.47 1.48
N LYS A 43 6.30 -41.24 2.26
CA LYS A 43 5.96 -41.92 3.52
C LYS A 43 7.15 -42.05 4.49
N LYS A 44 7.95 -40.99 4.60
CA LYS A 44 9.16 -40.99 5.45
C LYS A 44 9.42 -39.61 6.06
N PRO A 45 10.07 -39.54 7.23
CA PRO A 45 10.48 -38.27 7.80
C PRO A 45 11.61 -37.63 6.97
N ARG A 46 11.51 -36.33 6.68
CA ARG A 46 12.56 -35.53 6.02
C ARG A 46 12.99 -34.37 6.92
N LYS A 47 14.30 -34.19 7.00
CA LYS A 47 14.94 -33.07 7.70
C LYS A 47 14.76 -31.80 6.89
N ILE A 48 14.33 -30.72 7.54
CA ILE A 48 14.29 -29.36 6.99
C ILE A 48 15.22 -28.46 7.83
N SER A 49 16.18 -27.83 7.16
CA SER A 49 17.16 -26.92 7.79
C SER A 49 16.92 -25.50 7.30
N LYS A 50 16.43 -24.61 8.16
CA LYS A 50 16.23 -23.18 7.88
C LYS A 50 17.47 -22.38 8.28
N TYR A 51 18.07 -21.68 7.33
CA TYR A 51 19.24 -20.83 7.62
C TYR A 51 18.88 -19.65 8.54
N LEU A 52 19.64 -19.47 9.62
CA LEU A 52 19.43 -18.41 10.60
C LEU A 52 20.46 -17.28 10.48
N GLY A 53 21.70 -17.56 10.07
CA GLY A 53 22.75 -16.55 9.99
C GLY A 53 24.17 -17.09 10.09
N THR A 54 25.14 -16.18 10.15
CA THR A 54 26.57 -16.50 10.34
C THR A 54 26.97 -16.20 11.78
N LEU A 55 27.80 -17.06 12.37
CA LEU A 55 28.34 -16.87 13.71
C LEU A 55 29.71 -16.20 13.62
N ASP A 56 29.85 -15.09 14.34
CA ASP A 56 31.08 -14.30 14.45
C ASP A 56 31.62 -14.38 15.90
N PRO A 57 32.94 -14.56 16.12
CA PRO A 57 33.51 -14.68 17.46
C PRO A 57 33.29 -13.46 18.36
N ASN A 58 33.25 -12.25 17.78
CA ASN A 58 33.12 -11.01 18.55
C ASN A 58 31.66 -10.54 18.64
N LYS A 59 30.86 -10.81 17.61
CA LYS A 59 29.50 -10.26 17.47
C LYS A 59 28.39 -11.29 17.72
N GLY A 60 28.72 -12.56 17.92
CA GLY A 60 27.74 -13.64 18.09
C GLY A 60 27.00 -13.96 16.78
N LEU A 61 25.71 -14.34 16.88
CA LEU A 61 24.91 -14.69 15.70
C LEU A 61 24.52 -13.44 14.91
N ILE A 62 25.18 -13.24 13.78
CA ILE A 62 24.76 -12.31 12.73
C ILE A 62 23.62 -12.98 11.98
N LYS A 63 22.38 -12.67 12.41
CA LYS A 63 21.16 -13.17 11.75
C LYS A 63 21.24 -12.83 10.27
N SER A 64 20.96 -13.82 9.41
CA SER A 64 20.78 -13.58 7.98
C SER A 64 19.72 -12.50 7.88
N GLY A 65 20.08 -11.35 7.30
CA GLY A 65 19.12 -10.30 7.01
C GLY A 65 18.00 -10.93 6.19
N GLY A 66 16.88 -11.26 6.86
CA GLY A 66 15.62 -11.34 6.15
C GLY A 66 15.48 -10.01 5.46
N ARG A 67 15.06 -9.99 4.18
CA ARG A 67 14.72 -8.76 3.45
C ARG A 67 14.13 -7.80 4.48
N HIS A 68 14.81 -6.69 4.76
CA HIS A 68 14.23 -5.65 5.59
C HIS A 68 12.86 -5.40 4.96
N ARG A 69 11.80 -5.86 5.63
CA ARG A 69 10.46 -5.42 5.29
C ARG A 69 10.52 -3.98 5.73
N ILE A 70 10.84 -3.10 4.79
CA ILE A 70 10.70 -1.66 4.98
C ILE A 70 9.26 -1.52 5.47
N HIS A 71 9.09 -1.22 6.75
CA HIS A 71 7.76 -0.96 7.25
C HIS A 71 7.33 0.38 6.62
N PRO A 72 6.07 0.56 6.22
CA PRO A 72 5.61 1.84 5.66
C PRO A 72 5.96 3.05 6.54
N SER A 73 6.09 2.83 7.86
CA SER A 73 6.54 3.81 8.85
C SER A 73 8.01 4.23 8.74
N ASP A 74 8.86 3.43 8.10
CA ASP A 74 10.31 3.67 7.96
C ASP A 74 10.63 4.58 6.77
N ILE A 75 9.65 4.84 5.89
CA ILE A 75 9.80 5.72 4.73
C ILE A 75 9.40 7.12 5.18
N ARG A 76 10.37 8.03 5.28
CA ARG A 76 10.07 9.48 5.23
C ARG A 76 9.44 9.75 3.87
N ASN A 77 8.11 9.78 3.80
CA ASN A 77 7.42 10.19 2.59
C ASN A 77 7.77 11.65 2.32
N ILE A 78 8.59 11.89 1.29
CA ILE A 78 8.70 13.20 0.67
C ILE A 78 7.32 13.45 0.07
N THR A 79 6.54 14.31 0.72
CA THR A 79 5.20 14.67 0.25
C THR A 79 5.27 15.95 -0.56
N GLU A 80 4.42 16.03 -1.58
CA GLU A 80 4.26 17.21 -2.41
C GLU A 80 3.30 18.17 -1.69
N TYR A 81 3.85 19.30 -1.21
CA TYR A 81 3.10 20.26 -0.39
C TYR A 81 2.30 21.26 -1.24
N GLY A 82 2.95 21.94 -2.19
CA GLY A 82 2.36 23.08 -2.89
C GLY A 82 1.13 22.74 -3.71
N ASN A 83 1.21 21.70 -4.56
CA ASN A 83 0.07 21.18 -5.31
C ASN A 83 -1.03 20.64 -4.39
N SER A 84 -0.67 19.93 -3.31
CA SER A 84 -1.65 19.40 -2.38
C SER A 84 -2.43 20.49 -1.67
N MET A 85 -1.77 21.53 -1.17
CA MET A 85 -2.43 22.67 -0.52
C MET A 85 -3.37 23.40 -1.48
N LEU A 86 -2.98 23.59 -2.74
CA LEU A 86 -3.85 24.18 -3.75
C LEU A 86 -5.11 23.32 -3.98
N LEU A 87 -4.95 22.00 -4.06
CA LEU A 87 -6.08 21.08 -4.20
C LEU A 87 -6.99 21.10 -2.98
N HIS A 88 -6.43 21.16 -1.76
CA HIS A 88 -7.22 21.26 -0.52
C HIS A 88 -8.01 22.58 -0.46
N GLU A 89 -7.39 23.71 -0.82
CA GLU A 89 -8.09 25.00 -0.84
C GLU A 89 -9.19 25.01 -1.91
N THR A 90 -8.92 24.44 -3.10
CA THR A 90 -9.93 24.31 -4.17
C THR A 90 -11.11 23.43 -3.75
N MET A 91 -10.85 22.40 -2.94
CA MET A 91 -11.90 21.48 -2.48
C MET A 91 -12.72 22.00 -1.30
N LYS A 92 -12.32 23.11 -0.67
CA LYS A 92 -12.89 23.62 0.58
C LYS A 92 -14.39 23.87 0.50
N ASP A 93 -14.87 24.43 -0.61
CA ASP A 93 -16.27 24.80 -0.79
C ASP A 93 -17.13 23.58 -1.18
N ILE A 94 -16.57 22.63 -1.92
CA ILE A 94 -17.28 21.42 -2.36
C ILE A 94 -17.34 20.36 -1.25
N LYS A 95 -16.36 20.35 -0.33
CA LYS A 95 -16.22 19.33 0.70
C LYS A 95 -17.41 19.22 1.67
N PRO A 96 -18.03 20.31 2.15
CA PRO A 96 -19.27 20.25 2.93
C PRO A 96 -20.39 19.53 2.18
N LEU A 97 -20.57 19.83 0.89
CA LEU A 97 -21.58 19.21 0.03
C LEU A 97 -21.32 17.71 -0.15
N LEU A 98 -20.05 17.32 -0.29
CA LEU A 98 -19.67 15.91 -0.35
C LEU A 98 -19.99 15.18 0.96
N LYS A 99 -19.79 15.80 2.11
CA LYS A 99 -20.16 15.21 3.40
C LYS A 99 -21.67 15.07 3.56
N GLU A 100 -22.44 15.99 3.01
CA GLU A 100 -23.91 15.94 3.02
C GLU A 100 -24.44 14.86 2.07
N GLY A 101 -24.02 14.86 0.81
CA GLY A 101 -24.52 13.94 -0.21
C GLY A 101 -23.94 12.53 -0.14
N PHE A 102 -22.74 12.38 0.42
CA PHE A 102 -21.99 11.12 0.47
C PHE A 102 -21.28 10.90 1.83
N PRO A 103 -22.01 10.90 2.96
CA PRO A 103 -21.41 10.88 4.30
C PRO A 103 -20.50 9.67 4.56
N ASP A 104 -20.78 8.52 3.94
CA ASP A 104 -20.01 7.29 4.15
C ASP A 104 -18.76 7.15 3.27
N CYS A 105 -18.59 8.01 2.26
CA CYS A 105 -17.50 7.89 1.29
C CYS A 105 -16.94 9.22 0.78
N TRP A 106 -17.29 10.35 1.41
CA TRP A 106 -16.82 11.68 1.01
C TRP A 106 -15.28 11.77 0.96
N ALA A 107 -14.58 11.12 1.91
CA ALA A 107 -13.12 11.19 2.00
C ALA A 107 -12.46 10.48 0.80
N GLU A 108 -12.97 9.31 0.42
CA GLU A 108 -12.51 8.61 -0.77
C GLU A 108 -12.84 9.37 -2.07
N ILE A 109 -14.01 10.01 -2.14
CA ILE A 109 -14.38 10.84 -3.29
C ILE A 109 -13.41 12.02 -3.42
N CYS A 110 -13.14 12.74 -2.32
CA CYS A 110 -12.14 13.82 -2.29
C CYS A 110 -10.77 13.33 -2.77
N ALA A 111 -10.28 12.22 -2.22
CA ALA A 111 -8.97 11.68 -2.59
C ALA A 111 -8.90 11.26 -4.06
N ILE A 112 -9.94 10.60 -4.60
CA ILE A 112 -10.00 10.25 -6.03
C ILE A 112 -10.00 11.51 -6.90
N ALA A 113 -10.79 12.52 -6.53
CA ALA A 113 -10.88 13.77 -7.29
C ALA A 113 -9.54 14.51 -7.33
N MET A 114 -8.92 14.72 -6.16
CA MET A 114 -7.61 15.38 -6.03
C MET A 114 -6.53 14.66 -6.84
N VAL A 115 -6.49 13.32 -6.78
CA VAL A 115 -5.53 12.51 -7.54
C VAL A 115 -5.80 12.53 -9.04
N ARG A 116 -7.07 12.58 -9.49
CA ARG A 116 -7.39 12.58 -10.93
C ARG A 116 -7.18 13.93 -11.59
N VAL A 117 -7.27 15.03 -10.84
CA VAL A 117 -6.96 16.37 -11.35
C VAL A 117 -5.48 16.49 -11.75
N THR A 118 -4.57 15.79 -11.06
CA THR A 118 -3.13 15.83 -11.39
C THR A 118 -2.75 14.97 -12.60
N GLY A 119 -3.66 14.11 -13.09
CA GLY A 119 -3.46 13.32 -14.29
C GLY A 119 -4.29 12.04 -14.34
N ASN A 120 -4.13 11.29 -15.43
CA ASN A 120 -4.84 10.03 -15.59
C ASN A 120 -4.22 8.91 -14.73
N VAL A 121 -4.74 8.74 -13.50
CA VAL A 121 -4.27 7.72 -12.56
C VAL A 121 -5.23 6.51 -12.53
N PRO A 122 -4.77 5.30 -12.91
CA PRO A 122 -5.56 4.08 -12.79
C PRO A 122 -5.95 3.80 -11.33
N LEU A 123 -7.12 3.21 -11.07
CA LEU A 123 -7.62 2.95 -9.71
C LEU A 123 -6.61 2.22 -8.81
N LYS A 124 -5.84 1.29 -9.38
CA LYS A 124 -4.80 0.53 -8.66
C LYS A 124 -3.64 1.37 -8.12
N ARG A 125 -3.45 2.59 -8.64
CA ARG A 125 -2.37 3.52 -8.27
C ARG A 125 -2.88 4.72 -7.46
N ILE A 126 -4.18 4.85 -7.23
CA ILE A 126 -4.75 6.01 -6.52
C ILE A 126 -4.20 6.10 -5.10
N LYS A 127 -4.07 4.97 -4.39
CA LYS A 127 -3.48 4.94 -3.06
C LYS A 127 -2.05 5.50 -3.06
N ASP A 128 -1.20 4.98 -3.94
CA ASP A 128 0.21 5.41 -4.04
C ASP A 128 0.33 6.88 -4.43
N ALA A 129 -0.56 7.38 -5.29
CA ALA A 129 -0.60 8.79 -5.69
C ALA A 129 -1.09 9.69 -4.55
N TRP A 130 -2.11 9.27 -3.80
CA TRP A 130 -2.61 9.98 -2.63
C TRP A 130 -1.54 10.10 -1.54
N GLU A 131 -0.81 9.02 -1.26
CA GLU A 131 0.25 8.99 -0.24
C GLU A 131 1.44 9.92 -0.54
N LYS A 132 1.57 10.39 -1.80
CA LYS A 132 2.55 11.42 -2.19
C LYS A 132 2.07 12.83 -1.90
N LEU A 133 0.77 13.09 -1.86
CA LEU A 133 0.23 14.42 -1.59
C LEU A 133 0.31 14.71 -0.09
N TYR A 134 0.68 15.94 0.28
CA TYR A 134 0.65 16.35 1.68
C TYR A 134 -0.79 16.39 2.21
N ASN A 135 -1.11 15.55 3.19
CA ASN A 135 -2.46 15.44 3.74
C ASN A 135 -2.72 16.54 4.79
N ALA A 136 -3.10 17.74 4.33
CA ALA A 136 -3.25 18.92 5.21
C ALA A 136 -4.35 18.75 6.27
N GLU A 137 -5.35 17.93 5.98
CA GLU A 137 -6.55 17.78 6.81
C GLU A 137 -6.61 16.42 7.53
N ASN A 138 -5.50 15.66 7.54
CA ASN A 138 -5.40 14.34 8.16
C ASN A 138 -6.57 13.39 7.78
N MET A 139 -7.00 13.43 6.51
CA MET A 139 -8.02 12.51 6.01
C MET A 139 -7.49 11.08 5.90
N ASN A 140 -8.29 10.08 6.26
CA ASN A 140 -7.89 8.67 6.19
C ASN A 140 -8.81 7.84 5.26
N PRO A 141 -8.79 8.10 3.94
CA PRO A 141 -9.65 7.41 2.97
C PRO A 141 -9.24 5.95 2.75
N TYR A 142 -10.21 5.04 2.56
CA TYR A 142 -9.92 3.64 2.26
C TYR A 142 -9.73 3.38 0.76
N LEU A 143 -8.51 3.58 0.27
CA LEU A 143 -8.18 3.60 -1.17
C LEU A 143 -7.86 2.24 -1.81
N SER A 144 -8.51 1.15 -1.36
CA SER A 144 -8.35 -0.15 -2.03
C SER A 144 -9.06 -0.16 -3.40
N PRO A 145 -8.49 -0.75 -4.47
CA PRO A 145 -9.10 -0.69 -5.80
C PRO A 145 -10.53 -1.26 -5.86
N LYS A 146 -10.81 -2.29 -5.05
CA LYS A 146 -12.15 -2.88 -4.90
C LYS A 146 -13.14 -1.89 -4.28
N LYS A 147 -12.75 -1.17 -3.22
CA LYS A 147 -13.59 -0.13 -2.61
C LYS A 147 -13.81 1.01 -3.59
N LEU A 148 -12.76 1.51 -4.24
CA LEU A 148 -12.89 2.63 -5.18
C LEU A 148 -13.80 2.29 -6.36
N SER A 149 -13.71 1.08 -6.92
CA SER A 149 -14.65 0.63 -7.95
C SER A 149 -16.10 0.60 -7.47
N ARG A 150 -16.33 0.23 -6.21
CA ARG A 150 -17.66 0.22 -5.60
C ARG A 150 -18.18 1.64 -5.38
N ILE A 151 -17.35 2.54 -4.88
CA ILE A 151 -17.67 3.96 -4.68
C ILE A 151 -18.08 4.61 -5.98
N ILE A 152 -17.34 4.41 -7.07
CA ILE A 152 -17.69 5.00 -8.38
C ILE A 152 -19.09 4.55 -8.82
N ARG A 153 -19.44 3.28 -8.59
CA ARG A 153 -20.79 2.78 -8.85
C ARG A 153 -21.83 3.40 -7.92
N GLU A 154 -21.58 3.43 -6.62
CA GLU A 154 -22.46 4.02 -5.60
C GLU A 154 -22.76 5.49 -5.90
N VAL A 155 -21.71 6.26 -6.20
CA VAL A 155 -21.81 7.66 -6.62
C VAL A 155 -22.66 7.77 -7.88
N GLY A 156 -22.41 6.94 -8.90
CA GLY A 156 -23.13 6.99 -10.18
C GLY A 156 -24.63 6.71 -10.10
N VAL A 157 -25.09 5.89 -9.15
CA VAL A 157 -26.51 5.58 -8.96
C VAL A 157 -27.23 6.49 -7.96
N ASN A 158 -26.49 7.14 -7.05
CA ASN A 158 -27.07 8.02 -6.03
C ASN A 158 -27.38 9.42 -6.61
N ARG A 159 -28.57 9.56 -7.21
CA ARG A 159 -29.04 10.84 -7.75
C ARG A 159 -29.27 11.91 -6.69
N ALA A 160 -29.71 11.53 -5.49
CA ALA A 160 -29.95 12.49 -4.41
C ALA A 160 -28.65 13.18 -3.99
N GLY A 161 -27.59 12.41 -3.73
CA GLY A 161 -26.26 12.96 -3.40
C GLY A 161 -25.64 13.76 -4.55
N GLN A 162 -25.81 13.30 -5.80
CA GLN A 162 -25.38 14.06 -6.98
C GLN A 162 -26.08 15.43 -7.06
N ASN A 163 -27.40 15.47 -6.86
CA ASN A 163 -28.19 16.70 -7.00
C ASN A 163 -27.82 17.76 -5.97
N ILE A 164 -27.44 17.38 -4.74
CA ILE A 164 -26.95 18.34 -3.73
C ILE A 164 -25.76 19.14 -4.29
N ILE A 165 -24.79 18.42 -4.87
CA ILE A 165 -23.58 19.04 -5.41
C ILE A 165 -23.89 19.80 -6.71
N PHE A 166 -24.63 19.17 -7.63
CA PHE A 166 -24.91 19.78 -8.93
C PHE A 166 -25.83 21.00 -8.84
N ASN A 167 -26.76 21.06 -7.88
CA ASN A 167 -27.58 22.24 -7.69
C ASN A 167 -26.73 23.43 -7.23
N GLU A 168 -25.82 23.21 -6.29
CA GLU A 168 -24.89 24.26 -5.84
C GLU A 168 -23.96 24.71 -6.99
N LEU A 169 -23.39 23.76 -7.73
CA LEU A 169 -22.55 24.06 -8.90
C LEU A 169 -23.32 24.74 -10.02
N ALA A 170 -24.60 24.42 -10.21
CA ALA A 170 -25.45 25.03 -11.23
C ALA A 170 -25.78 26.49 -10.90
N ASP A 171 -26.02 26.83 -9.63
CA ASP A 171 -26.31 28.20 -9.22
C ASP A 171 -25.08 29.13 -9.37
N LEU A 172 -23.86 28.56 -9.24
CA LEU A 172 -22.61 29.23 -9.59
C LEU A 172 -22.48 29.55 -11.09
N SER A 173 -23.32 28.94 -11.93
CA SER A 173 -23.35 29.13 -13.39
C SER A 173 -24.69 29.66 -13.87
N LYS A 174 -25.02 30.92 -13.58
CA LYS A 174 -26.03 31.67 -14.38
C LYS A 174 -25.63 31.87 -15.86
N GLN A 175 -24.55 31.22 -16.32
CA GLN A 175 -24.03 31.33 -17.67
C GLN A 175 -23.91 29.94 -18.30
N LEU A 176 -24.80 29.68 -19.25
CA LEU A 176 -24.73 28.54 -20.16
C LEU A 176 -23.67 28.86 -21.22
N VAL A 177 -22.47 28.28 -21.10
CA VAL A 177 -21.49 28.29 -22.20
C VAL A 177 -21.67 27.01 -23.00
N TYR A 178 -22.31 27.14 -24.17
CA TYR A 178 -22.56 26.04 -25.10
C TYR A 178 -21.45 26.04 -26.16
N ASP A 179 -20.56 25.04 -26.12
CA ASP A 179 -19.63 24.80 -27.23
C ASP A 179 -20.36 24.01 -28.32
N LEU A 180 -20.58 24.66 -29.47
CA LEU A 180 -21.23 24.07 -30.66
C LEU A 180 -20.25 23.27 -31.53
N SER A 181 -19.03 23.02 -31.06
CA SER A 181 -18.06 22.18 -31.75
C SER A 181 -18.63 20.77 -31.95
N SER A 182 -18.98 20.48 -33.20
CA SER A 182 -19.51 19.19 -33.63
C SER A 182 -18.41 18.40 -34.35
N MET A 183 -18.14 17.20 -33.85
CA MET A 183 -17.25 16.24 -34.51
C MET A 183 -18.09 15.38 -35.47
N PHE A 184 -18.03 15.68 -36.77
CA PHE A 184 -18.64 14.83 -37.79
C PHE A 184 -17.65 13.78 -38.27
N SER A 185 -18.04 12.50 -38.24
CA SER A 185 -17.33 11.43 -38.92
C SER A 185 -17.84 11.30 -40.35
N ARG A 186 -16.94 11.32 -41.34
CA ARG A 186 -17.25 11.02 -42.75
C ARG A 186 -16.96 9.55 -43.12
N SER A 187 -16.84 8.67 -42.14
CA SER A 187 -16.60 7.25 -42.41
C SER A 187 -17.83 6.63 -43.07
N MET A 188 -17.70 6.19 -44.33
CA MET A 188 -18.74 5.48 -45.08
C MET A 188 -18.78 3.97 -44.77
N SER A 189 -18.08 3.50 -43.74
CA SER A 189 -17.80 2.07 -43.53
C SER A 189 -18.35 1.50 -42.22
N ILE A 190 -19.28 2.20 -41.55
CA ILE A 190 -20.01 1.63 -40.43
C ILE A 190 -21.39 1.21 -40.96
N ASN A 191 -21.49 -0.04 -41.40
CA ASN A 191 -22.76 -0.76 -41.55
C ASN A 191 -23.16 -1.39 -40.23
#